data_AF-A0A4R2GM33-F1
#
_entry.id   AF-A0A4R2GM33-F1
#
_cell.length_a   1.000
_cell.length_b   1.000
_cell.length_c   1.000
_cell.angle_alpha   90.00
_cell.angle_beta   90.00
_cell.angle_gamma   90.00
#
_symmetry.space_group_name_H-M   'P 1'
#
loop_
_entity.id
_entity.type
_entity.pdbx_description
1 polymer ?
#
loop_
_entity_poly.entity_id
_entity_poly.type
_entity_poly.pdbx_seq_one_letter_code
_entity_poly.pdbx_strand_id
1 'polypeptide(L)'
;MGKINFTFNIALDEQEFVRVDDYIFTTRETLRREEPKVQLICEKFLSTLKEFEGQLTMKIVEEYLLLSRALDQTCSFENNWDDKKILTELINGADHPVSWYARNCKMACV
;
A
#
# COMPACT_ATOMS: atom_id res chain seq x y z
N MET A 1 9.04 42.93 10.94
CA MET A 1 8.00 41.88 10.90
C MET A 1 8.57 40.65 11.56
N GLY A 2 8.01 40.22 12.69
CA GLY A 2 8.50 39.04 13.42
C GLY A 2 8.02 37.76 12.75
N LYS A 3 8.92 36.81 12.52
CA LYS A 3 8.55 35.45 12.11
C LYS A 3 8.06 34.70 13.35
N ILE A 4 6.86 34.14 13.26
CA ILE A 4 6.34 33.18 14.25
C ILE A 4 6.43 31.82 13.58
N ASN A 5 7.20 30.92 14.16
CA ASN A 5 7.28 29.53 13.72
C ASN A 5 6.37 28.70 14.62
N PHE A 6 5.46 27.95 14.00
CA PHE A 6 4.61 26.98 14.68
C PHE A 6 5.17 25.58 14.44
N THR A 7 5.25 24.78 15.50
CA THR A 7 5.59 23.35 15.43
C THR A 7 4.38 22.56 15.88
N PHE A 8 3.86 21.71 15.01
CA PHE A 8 2.72 20.84 15.31
C PHE A 8 3.23 19.41 15.55
N ASN A 9 2.72 18.76 16.59
CA ASN A 9 2.95 17.34 16.85
C ASN A 9 1.65 16.60 16.61
N ILE A 10 1.66 15.63 15.68
CA ILE A 10 0.50 14.80 15.39
C ILE A 10 0.82 13.39 15.86
N ALA A 11 -0.05 12.86 16.73
CA ALA A 11 -0.03 11.45 17.10
C ALA A 11 -1.01 10.69 16.19
N LEU A 12 -0.52 9.62 15.57
CA LEU A 12 -1.32 8.66 14.83
C LEU A 12 -1.46 7.39 15.65
N ASP A 13 -2.61 6.75 15.59
CA ASP A 13 -2.75 5.38 16.09
C ASP A 13 -1.91 4.45 15.20
N GLU A 14 -1.25 3.46 15.79
CA GLU A 14 -0.45 2.49 15.05
C GLU A 14 -1.26 1.78 13.96
N GLN A 15 -2.58 1.67 14.09
CA GLN A 15 -3.43 1.04 13.06
C GLN A 15 -3.75 1.97 11.87
N GLU A 16 -3.51 3.27 12.01
CA GLU A 16 -3.90 4.27 11.01
C GLU A 16 -2.79 4.61 10.00
N PHE A 17 -1.64 3.98 10.15
CA PHE A 17 -0.54 4.15 9.23
C PHE A 17 0.33 2.89 9.09
N VAL A 18 1.03 2.82 7.97
CA VAL A 18 2.12 1.88 7.75
C VAL A 18 3.36 2.69 7.43
N ARG A 19 4.45 2.43 8.13
CA ARG A 19 5.75 3.00 7.78
C ARG A 19 6.50 2.06 6.85
N VAL A 20 6.94 2.58 5.71
CA VAL A 20 7.77 1.86 4.75
C VAL A 20 8.96 2.74 4.43
N ASP A 21 10.14 2.32 4.86
CA ASP A 21 11.36 3.13 4.80
C ASP A 21 11.15 4.52 5.45
N ASP A 22 11.29 5.56 4.64
CA ASP A 22 11.10 6.97 4.98
C ASP A 22 9.67 7.48 4.76
N TYR A 23 8.79 6.66 4.19
CA TYR A 23 7.44 7.04 3.81
C TYR A 23 6.40 6.55 4.82
N ILE A 24 5.32 7.33 4.95
CA ILE A 24 4.17 7.00 5.78
C ILE A 24 2.97 6.86 4.86
N PHE A 25 2.37 5.68 4.85
CA PHE A 25 1.10 5.44 4.17
C PHE A 25 -0.04 5.55 5.17
N THR A 26 -1.07 6.32 4.85
CA THR A 26 -2.23 6.54 5.72
C THR A 26 -3.49 6.79 4.90
N THR A 27 -4.66 6.63 5.52
CA THR A 27 -5.95 7.03 4.95
C THR A 27 -6.33 8.48 5.28
N ARG A 28 -5.57 9.16 6.15
CA ARG A 28 -5.87 10.53 6.60
C ARG A 28 -5.38 11.59 5.61
N GLU A 29 -6.30 12.12 4.81
CA GLU A 29 -6.02 13.17 3.82
C GLU A 29 -5.39 14.44 4.39
N THR A 30 -5.72 14.79 5.63
CA THR A 30 -5.23 15.99 6.30
C THR A 30 -3.71 16.01 6.42
N LEU A 31 -3.08 14.83 6.54
CA LEU A 31 -1.63 14.70 6.73
C LEU A 31 -0.81 14.86 5.46
N ARG A 32 -1.43 14.62 4.30
CA ARG A 32 -0.75 14.74 3.01
C ARG A 32 -0.25 16.17 2.74
N ARG A 33 -0.89 17.18 3.35
CA ARG A 33 -0.52 18.59 3.17
C ARG A 33 0.67 19.02 4.03
N GLU A 34 0.94 18.29 5.10
CA GLU A 34 1.95 18.64 6.09
C GLU A 34 3.34 18.09 5.72
N GLU A 35 3.40 16.92 5.08
CA GLU A 35 4.65 16.19 4.83
C GLU A 35 4.66 15.54 3.43
N PRO A 36 5.65 15.83 2.55
CA PRO A 36 5.75 15.22 1.22
C PRO A 36 5.94 13.69 1.25
N LYS A 37 6.41 13.16 2.39
CA LYS A 37 6.65 11.73 2.62
C LYS A 37 5.38 10.98 3.05
N VAL A 38 4.27 11.68 3.29
CA VAL A 38 2.97 11.08 3.60
C VAL A 38 2.21 10.79 2.31
N GLN A 39 1.95 9.50 2.07
CA GLN A 39 1.19 9.00 0.95
C GLN A 39 -0.21 8.58 1.39
N LEU A 40 -1.21 9.03 0.63
CA LEU A 40 -2.59 8.65 0.86
C LEU A 40 -2.86 7.30 0.17
N ILE A 41 -3.45 6.38 0.91
CA ILE A 41 -3.82 5.05 0.43
C ILE A 41 -5.24 4.70 0.90
N CYS A 42 -5.92 3.80 0.18
CA CYS A 42 -7.23 3.32 0.61
C CYS A 42 -7.10 2.35 1.80
N GLU A 43 -8.17 2.22 2.58
CA GLU A 43 -8.20 1.40 3.80
C GLU A 43 -7.88 -0.07 3.55
N LYS A 44 -8.37 -0.64 2.44
CA LYS A 44 -8.09 -2.04 2.05
C LYS A 44 -6.59 -2.28 1.83
N PHE A 45 -5.91 -1.39 1.12
CA PHE A 45 -4.47 -1.56 0.91
C PHE A 45 -3.69 -1.24 2.18
N LEU A 46 -4.13 -0.26 2.99
CA LEU A 46 -3.49 0.04 4.27
C LEU A 46 -3.49 -1.20 5.19
N SER A 47 -4.64 -1.85 5.35
CA SER A 47 -4.76 -3.04 6.19
C SER A 47 -3.92 -4.19 5.65
N THR A 48 -3.89 -4.38 4.33
CA THR A 48 -3.05 -5.40 3.67
C THR A 48 -1.56 -5.12 3.93
N LEU A 49 -1.08 -3.89 3.70
CA LEU A 49 0.33 -3.53 3.91
C LEU A 49 0.72 -3.65 5.39
N LYS A 50 -0.20 -3.36 6.32
CA LYS A 50 0.06 -3.45 7.75
C LYS A 50 0.43 -4.86 8.19
N GLU A 51 -0.15 -5.89 7.56
CA GLU A 51 0.18 -7.29 7.86
C GLU A 51 1.64 -7.66 7.51
N PHE A 52 2.28 -6.89 6.62
CA PHE A 52 3.66 -7.10 6.18
C PHE A 52 4.62 -6.01 6.68
N GLU A 53 4.20 -5.21 7.66
CA GLU A 53 5.02 -4.13 8.21
C GLU A 53 6.39 -4.66 8.69
N GLY A 54 7.46 -3.95 8.33
CA GLY A 54 8.85 -4.36 8.58
C GLY A 54 9.49 -5.26 7.51
N GLN A 55 8.71 -5.81 6.58
CA GLN A 55 9.22 -6.56 5.41
C GLN A 55 9.07 -5.78 4.10
N LEU A 56 8.25 -4.73 4.11
CA LEU A 56 8.01 -3.89 2.95
C LEU A 56 9.18 -2.94 2.68
N THR A 57 9.48 -2.78 1.40
CA THR A 57 10.32 -1.70 0.87
C THR A 57 9.48 -0.86 -0.08
N MET A 58 9.88 0.38 -0.34
CA MET A 58 9.17 1.23 -1.31
C MET A 58 9.01 0.57 -2.69
N LYS A 59 10.03 -0.18 -3.14
CA LYS A 59 9.96 -0.93 -4.40
C LYS A 59 8.81 -1.95 -4.39
N ILE A 60 8.69 -2.73 -3.31
CA ILE A 60 7.64 -3.75 -3.17
C ILE A 60 6.25 -3.09 -3.17
N VAL A 61 6.10 -1.97 -2.47
CA VAL A 61 4.82 -1.25 -2.40
C VAL A 61 4.44 -0.68 -3.77
N GLU A 62 5.39 -0.04 -4.48
CA GLU A 62 5.14 0.49 -5.82
C GLU A 62 4.75 -0.61 -6.81
N GLU A 63 5.47 -1.72 -6.79
CA GLU A 63 5.21 -2.87 -7.66
C GLU A 63 3.86 -3.51 -7.34
N TYR A 64 3.52 -3.66 -6.06
CA TYR A 64 2.21 -4.12 -5.62
C TYR A 64 1.08 -3.21 -6.13
N LEU A 65 1.18 -1.89 -5.93
CA LEU A 65 0.15 -0.94 -6.37
C LEU A 65 -0.03 -0.95 -7.89
N LEU A 66 1.06 -1.08 -8.65
CA LEU A 66 1.04 -1.22 -10.10
C LEU A 66 0.36 -2.54 -10.52
N LEU A 67 0.70 -3.65 -9.88
CA LEU A 67 0.13 -4.96 -10.15
C LEU A 67 -1.36 -5.01 -9.83
N SER A 68 -1.78 -4.53 -8.66
CA SER A 68 -3.21 -4.48 -8.29
C SER A 68 -4.00 -3.70 -9.32
N ARG A 69 -3.50 -2.54 -9.78
CA ARG A 69 -4.15 -1.75 -10.82
C ARG A 69 -4.21 -2.48 -12.17
N ALA A 70 -3.14 -3.17 -12.57
CA ALA A 70 -3.11 -3.92 -13.80
C ALA A 70 -4.08 -5.11 -13.76
N LEU A 71 -4.13 -5.83 -12.63
CA LEU A 71 -5.04 -6.95 -12.41
C LEU A 71 -6.50 -6.49 -12.48
N ASP A 72 -6.84 -5.36 -11.84
CA ASP A 72 -8.17 -4.76 -11.91
C ASP A 72 -8.57 -4.36 -13.34
N GLN A 73 -7.62 -3.93 -14.18
CA GLN A 73 -7.89 -3.58 -15.58
C GLN A 73 -8.07 -4.80 -16.49
N THR A 74 -7.45 -5.94 -16.15
CA THR A 74 -7.52 -7.16 -16.98
C THR A 74 -8.83 -7.94 -16.81
N CYS A 75 -9.68 -7.57 -15.86
CA CYS A 75 -10.73 -8.44 -15.34
C CYS A 75 -12.05 -7.72 -15.05
N SER A 76 -13.16 -8.48 -15.03
CA SER A 76 -14.47 -7.97 -14.59
C SER A 76 -14.43 -7.49 -13.15
N PHE A 77 -15.26 -6.51 -12.79
CA PHE A 77 -15.34 -5.88 -11.46
C PHE A 77 -15.59 -6.89 -10.31
N GLU A 78 -16.04 -8.10 -10.62
CA GLU A 78 -16.34 -9.17 -9.66
C GLU A 78 -15.10 -9.99 -9.25
N ASN A 79 -13.94 -9.78 -9.88
CA ASN A 79 -12.74 -10.52 -9.52
C ASN A 79 -12.10 -9.93 -8.25
N ASN A 80 -12.02 -10.77 -7.22
CA ASN A 80 -11.24 -10.48 -6.02
C ASN A 80 -9.86 -11.14 -6.14
N TRP A 81 -8.82 -10.38 -5.80
CA TRP A 81 -7.43 -10.85 -5.78
C TRP A 81 -6.97 -11.16 -4.36
N ASP A 82 -6.14 -12.18 -4.24
CA ASP A 82 -5.44 -12.54 -3.01
C ASP A 82 -4.22 -11.61 -2.85
N ASP A 83 -4.49 -10.42 -2.31
CA ASP A 83 -3.51 -9.37 -2.08
C ASP A 83 -2.35 -9.85 -1.19
N LYS A 84 -2.61 -10.77 -0.24
CA LYS A 84 -1.59 -11.35 0.65
C LYS A 84 -0.62 -12.24 -0.12
N LYS A 85 -1.14 -13.08 -1.01
CA LYS A 85 -0.31 -13.93 -1.86
C LYS A 85 0.54 -13.09 -2.82
N ILE A 86 -0.03 -12.04 -3.41
CA ILE A 86 0.72 -11.12 -4.29
C ILE A 86 1.90 -10.51 -3.53
N LEU A 87 1.66 -9.91 -2.36
CA LEU A 87 2.73 -9.31 -1.55
C LEU A 87 3.77 -10.33 -1.10
N THR A 88 3.36 -11.55 -0.76
CA THR A 88 4.28 -12.62 -0.37
C THR A 88 5.25 -12.97 -1.52
N GLU A 89 4.74 -13.13 -2.75
CA GLU A 89 5.58 -13.39 -3.92
C GLU A 89 6.54 -12.23 -4.21
N LEU A 90 6.08 -10.98 -4.06
CA LEU A 90 6.92 -9.79 -4.23
C LEU A 90 8.02 -9.69 -3.18
N ILE A 91 7.70 -9.94 -1.91
CA ILE A 91 8.67 -9.94 -0.79
C ILE A 91 9.72 -11.03 -1.01
N ASN A 92 9.32 -12.20 -1.52
CA ASN A 92 10.24 -13.29 -1.84
C ASN A 92 11.10 -13.02 -3.09
N GLY A 93 10.89 -11.90 -3.79
CA GLY A 93 11.64 -11.53 -4.99
C GLY A 93 11.32 -12.41 -6.20
N ALA A 94 10.12 -12.98 -6.26
CA ALA A 94 9.70 -13.79 -7.40
C ALA A 94 9.30 -12.88 -8.58
N ASP A 95 9.94 -13.06 -9.74
CA ASP A 95 9.66 -12.31 -10.96
C ASP A 95 8.60 -13.04 -11.79
N HIS A 96 7.35 -12.64 -11.60
CA HIS A 96 6.20 -13.22 -12.29
C HIS A 96 5.56 -12.20 -13.24
N PRO A 97 5.14 -12.61 -14.45
CA PRO A 97 4.35 -11.74 -15.32
C PRO A 97 2.94 -11.53 -14.74
N VAL A 98 2.29 -10.41 -15.09
CA VAL A 98 0.90 -10.09 -14.67
C VAL A 98 -0.08 -11.26 -14.91
N SER A 99 0.09 -11.97 -16.02
CA SER A 99 -0.75 -13.13 -16.39
C SER A 99 -0.63 -14.31 -15.42
N TRP A 100 0.53 -14.46 -14.76
CA TRP A 100 0.72 -15.46 -13.71
C TRP A 100 -0.09 -15.09 -12.47
N TYR A 101 -0.03 -13.84 -12.01
CA TYR A 101 -0.85 -13.36 -10.89
C TYR A 101 -2.33 -13.49 -11.19
N ALA A 102 -2.76 -13.15 -12.41
CA ALA A 102 -4.15 -13.28 -12.83
C ALA A 102 -4.68 -14.73 -12.75
N ARG A 103 -3.82 -15.73 -12.96
CA ARG A 103 -4.18 -17.15 -12.81
C ARG A 103 -4.07 -17.67 -11.38
N ASN A 104 -3.05 -17.23 -10.65
CA ASN A 104 -2.61 -17.89 -9.41
C ASN A 104 -3.04 -17.15 -8.14
N CYS A 105 -3.42 -15.87 -8.26
CA CYS A 105 -3.80 -15.03 -7.13
C CYS A 105 -5.28 -14.62 -7.20
N LYS A 106 -6.10 -15.25 -8.03
CA LYS A 106 -7.54 -15.03 -8.01
C LYS A 106 -8.11 -15.71 -6.75
N MET A 107 -8.84 -14.97 -5.92
CA MET A 107 -9.60 -15.58 -4.83
C MET A 107 -10.70 -16.44 -5.44
N ALA A 108 -10.82 -17.68 -4.98
CA ALA A 108 -12.00 -18.48 -5.30
C ALA A 108 -13.22 -17.76 -4.71
N CYS A 109 -14.22 -17.42 -5.53
CA CYS A 109 -15.50 -16.99 -5.01
C CYS A 109 -16.04 -18.13 -4.14
N VAL A 110 -16.18 -17.88 -2.83
CA VAL A 110 -16.93 -18.76 -1.92
C VAL A 110 -18.41 -18.53 -2.16
#